data_AF-A0A2V8IZK7-F1
#
_entry.id   AF-A0A2V8IZK7-F1
#
_cell.length_a   1.000
_cell.length_b   1.000
_cell.length_c   1.000
_cell.angle_alpha   90.00
_cell.angle_beta   90.00
_cell.angle_gamma   90.00
#
_symmetry.space_group_name_H-M   'P 1'
#
loop_
_entity.id
_entity.type
_entity.pdbx_description
1 polymer ?
#
loop_
_entity_poly.entity_id
_entity_poly.type
_entity_poly.pdbx_seq_one_letter_code
_entity_poly.pdbx_strand_id
1 'polypeptide(L)'
;MACTRYLTQIQEMVDGTLGAIRRAELEMHLDQCEDCHALLDDLRRIHDAAGSLDDLQPPDRVWLQIAGRLRQDGRLAETAASSAPRRSHLALLALAAALVLAVGASLMLLWPRGETPRAPAEAGAGAPNSGNPAAVNSVEDVENELRQAEQHYESAITRLQQIANSSQSSMDPQVAATLQRNAQVIDQAIAESRAALRSEPTSAPARGALFEALRQKVTMLQDTIALMNEMRKGNSAGAAQVLNKS
;
A
#
# COMPACT_ATOMS: atom_id res chain seq x y z
N MET A 1 2.32 5.63 -40.85
CA MET A 1 1.45 5.40 -39.67
C MET A 1 2.25 4.68 -38.57
N ALA A 2 3.28 5.32 -38.00
CA ALA A 2 4.10 4.74 -36.92
C ALA A 2 4.03 5.54 -35.61
N CYS A 3 3.65 6.82 -35.69
CA CYS A 3 3.66 7.82 -34.63
C CYS A 3 2.90 7.37 -33.37
N THR A 4 1.80 6.63 -33.52
CA THR A 4 0.98 6.11 -32.40
C THR A 4 1.78 5.24 -31.42
N ARG A 5 2.84 4.55 -31.88
CA ARG A 5 3.75 3.77 -31.01
C ARG A 5 4.53 4.66 -30.04
N TYR A 6 4.84 5.88 -30.45
CA TYR A 6 5.74 6.78 -29.76
C TYR A 6 5.02 7.70 -28.77
N LEU A 7 3.69 7.82 -28.81
CA LEU A 7 2.90 8.66 -27.89
C LEU A 7 3.24 8.38 -26.42
N THR A 8 3.25 7.11 -26.00
CA THR A 8 3.64 6.71 -24.64
C THR A 8 5.13 6.97 -24.37
N GLN A 9 6.01 6.79 -25.35
CA GLN A 9 7.43 7.09 -25.19
C GLN A 9 7.69 8.61 -25.02
N ILE A 10 6.91 9.47 -25.69
CA ILE A 10 6.96 10.93 -25.55
C ILE A 10 6.52 11.35 -24.15
N GLN A 11 5.45 10.75 -23.62
CA GLN A 11 5.00 10.97 -22.24
C GLN A 11 6.08 10.52 -21.23
N GLU A 12 6.57 9.28 -21.35
CA GLU A 12 7.68 8.78 -20.52
C GLU A 12 8.97 9.63 -20.65
N MET A 13 9.21 10.29 -21.79
CA MET A 13 10.36 11.19 -21.98
C MET A 13 10.20 12.48 -21.18
N VAL A 14 9.00 13.06 -21.16
CA VAL A 14 8.67 14.27 -20.39
C VAL A 14 8.65 13.98 -18.89
N ASP A 15 8.05 12.85 -18.48
CA ASP A 15 8.03 12.38 -17.08
C ASP A 15 9.41 11.90 -16.58
N GLY A 16 10.45 11.92 -17.44
CA GLY A 16 11.81 11.47 -17.13
C GLY A 16 11.98 9.94 -16.99
N THR A 17 10.90 9.16 -17.04
CA THR A 17 10.87 7.71 -16.81
C THR A 17 11.40 6.86 -17.98
N LEU A 18 11.52 7.43 -19.18
CA LEU A 18 11.97 6.70 -20.37
C LEU A 18 13.42 6.18 -20.22
N GLY A 19 13.61 4.88 -20.41
CA GLY A 19 14.93 4.23 -20.39
C GLY A 19 15.79 4.59 -21.62
N ALA A 20 17.11 4.68 -21.44
CA ALA A 20 18.05 5.20 -22.43
C ALA A 20 17.93 4.60 -23.86
N ILE A 21 17.69 3.28 -23.98
CA ILE A 21 17.54 2.62 -25.28
C ILE A 21 16.28 3.11 -26.02
N ARG A 22 15.15 3.24 -25.31
CA ARG A 22 13.90 3.75 -25.88
C ARG A 22 13.95 5.26 -26.14
N ARG A 23 14.75 6.00 -25.36
CA ARG A 23 15.05 7.42 -25.61
C ARG A 23 15.76 7.62 -26.95
N ALA A 24 16.84 6.88 -27.22
CA ALA A 24 17.55 6.96 -28.50
C ALA A 24 16.67 6.50 -29.70
N GLU A 25 15.79 5.51 -29.50
CA GLU A 25 14.82 5.08 -30.51
C GLU A 25 13.79 6.19 -30.84
N LEU A 26 13.32 6.91 -29.82
CA LEU A 26 12.40 8.03 -29.98
C LEU A 26 13.09 9.25 -30.63
N GLU A 27 14.31 9.60 -30.20
CA GLU A 27 15.10 10.71 -30.75
C GLU A 27 15.29 10.56 -32.26
N MET A 28 15.69 9.37 -32.73
CA MET A 28 15.80 9.04 -34.15
C MET A 28 14.46 9.18 -34.93
N HIS A 29 13.30 9.06 -34.27
CA HIS A 29 12.01 9.31 -34.90
C HIS A 29 11.62 10.80 -34.92
N LEU A 30 11.97 11.55 -33.86
CA LEU A 30 11.71 12.99 -33.76
C LEU A 30 12.48 13.77 -34.84
N ASP A 31 13.72 13.36 -35.15
CA ASP A 31 14.52 13.84 -36.29
C ASP A 31 13.82 13.70 -37.66
N GLN A 32 12.78 12.86 -37.75
CA GLN A 32 12.10 12.48 -38.98
C GLN A 32 10.58 12.76 -38.96
N CYS A 33 10.04 13.35 -37.89
CA CYS A 33 8.59 13.52 -37.73
C CYS A 33 8.24 14.79 -36.94
N GLU A 34 7.99 15.87 -37.68
CA GLU A 34 7.60 17.20 -37.16
C GLU A 34 6.39 17.13 -36.23
N ASP A 35 5.35 16.34 -36.58
CA ASP A 35 4.16 16.13 -35.73
C ASP A 35 4.52 15.63 -34.31
N CYS A 36 5.49 14.72 -34.21
CA CYS A 36 5.91 14.15 -32.93
C CYS A 36 6.83 15.10 -32.16
N HIS A 37 7.63 15.92 -32.86
CA HIS A 37 8.44 16.97 -32.24
C HIS A 37 7.56 18.08 -31.66
N ALA A 38 6.55 18.52 -32.41
CA ALA A 38 5.57 19.51 -31.95
C ALA A 38 4.81 19.03 -30.72
N LEU A 39 4.34 17.77 -30.72
CA LEU A 39 3.67 17.15 -29.56
C LEU A 39 4.59 17.07 -28.32
N LEU A 40 5.86 16.72 -28.51
CA LEU A 40 6.84 16.69 -27.42
C LEU A 40 7.07 18.08 -26.83
N ASP A 41 7.17 19.12 -27.65
CA ASP A 41 7.36 20.49 -27.18
C ASP A 41 6.09 21.09 -26.55
N ASP A 42 4.89 20.71 -27.01
CA ASP A 42 3.64 21.00 -26.31
C ASP A 42 3.61 20.39 -24.92
N LEU A 43 3.96 19.10 -24.79
CA LEU A 43 3.96 18.40 -23.51
C LEU A 43 5.05 18.93 -22.56
N ARG A 44 6.24 19.31 -23.07
CA ARG A 44 7.27 20.04 -22.31
C ARG A 44 6.75 21.38 -21.80
N ARG A 45 6.11 22.19 -22.65
CA ARG A 45 5.53 23.49 -22.25
C ARG A 45 4.48 23.33 -21.14
N ILE A 46 3.67 22.27 -21.18
CA ILE A 46 2.69 21.96 -20.12
C ILE A 46 3.39 21.50 -18.84
N HIS A 47 4.39 20.61 -18.94
CA HIS A 47 5.17 20.13 -17.81
C HIS A 47 5.89 21.28 -17.07
N ASP A 48 6.58 22.15 -17.81
CA ASP A 48 7.37 23.24 -17.25
C ASP A 48 6.45 24.33 -16.65
N ALA A 49 5.27 24.56 -17.24
CA ALA A 49 4.23 25.41 -16.65
C ALA A 49 3.67 24.81 -15.35
N ALA A 50 3.42 23.50 -15.31
CA ALA A 50 2.97 22.81 -14.09
C ALA A 50 4.04 22.83 -12.98
N GLY A 51 5.31 22.66 -13.34
CA GLY A 51 6.46 22.78 -12.44
C GLY A 51 6.74 24.20 -11.95
N SER A 52 6.06 25.21 -12.49
CA SER A 52 6.15 26.61 -12.04
C SER A 52 5.11 27.00 -10.98
N LEU A 53 4.21 26.08 -10.62
CA LEU A 53 3.21 26.27 -9.57
C LEU A 53 3.82 26.20 -8.16
N ASP A 54 3.19 26.87 -7.19
CA ASP A 54 3.58 26.77 -5.78
C ASP A 54 3.45 25.32 -5.26
N ASP A 55 4.47 24.86 -4.53
CA ASP A 55 4.49 23.49 -3.96
C ASP A 55 3.49 23.36 -2.79
N LEU A 56 2.44 22.56 -3.00
CA LEU A 56 1.40 22.30 -1.99
C LEU A 56 1.86 21.28 -0.95
N GLN A 57 2.78 21.68 -0.07
CA GLN A 57 3.24 20.85 1.04
C GLN A 57 2.05 20.37 1.90
N PRO A 58 1.75 19.06 1.94
CA PRO A 58 0.59 18.56 2.66
C PRO A 58 0.84 18.56 4.18
N PRO A 59 -0.19 18.74 5.03
CA PRO A 59 -0.01 18.83 6.48
C PRO A 59 0.60 17.56 7.09
N ASP A 60 1.58 17.71 7.99
CA ASP A 60 2.39 16.61 8.56
C ASP A 60 1.56 15.40 9.05
N ARG A 61 0.37 15.65 9.62
CA ARG A 61 -0.56 14.59 10.05
C ARG A 61 -0.89 13.57 8.96
N VAL A 62 -0.93 14.00 7.69
CA VAL A 62 -1.18 13.14 6.52
C VAL A 62 0.05 12.27 6.25
N TRP A 63 1.26 12.84 6.28
CA TRP A 63 2.50 12.08 6.17
C TRP A 63 2.68 11.07 7.31
N LEU A 64 2.37 11.46 8.56
CA LEU A 64 2.39 10.54 9.71
C LEU A 64 1.38 9.39 9.55
N GLN A 65 0.18 9.66 9.02
CA GLN A 65 -0.82 8.62 8.75
C GLN A 65 -0.36 7.65 7.65
N ILE A 66 0.21 8.18 6.55
CA ILE A 66 0.78 7.38 5.46
C ILE A 66 1.95 6.53 5.95
N ALA A 67 2.92 7.12 6.67
CA ALA A 67 4.06 6.40 7.22
C ALA A 67 3.67 5.39 8.31
N GLY A 68 2.57 5.65 9.04
CA GLY A 68 1.95 4.70 9.96
C GLY A 68 1.44 3.47 9.23
N ARG A 69 0.60 3.66 8.20
CA ARG A 69 0.07 2.57 7.37
C ARG A 69 1.18 1.80 6.65
N LEU A 70 2.13 2.47 6.00
CA LEU A 70 3.24 1.80 5.30
C LEU A 70 4.14 0.96 6.23
N ARG A 71 4.23 1.31 7.53
CA ARG A 71 4.91 0.48 8.54
C ARG A 71 4.04 -0.72 8.96
N GLN A 72 2.72 -0.56 9.08
CA GLN A 72 1.77 -1.67 9.32
C GLN A 72 1.78 -2.67 8.16
N ASP A 73 1.83 -2.19 6.92
CA ASP A 73 1.94 -2.98 5.69
C ASP A 73 3.33 -3.63 5.51
N GLY A 74 4.28 -3.41 6.43
CA GLY A 74 5.66 -3.90 6.36
C GLY A 74 6.52 -3.26 5.25
N ARG A 75 5.97 -2.30 4.48
CA ARG A 75 6.65 -1.62 3.36
C ARG A 75 7.72 -0.63 3.82
N LEU A 76 7.56 -0.07 5.01
CA LEU A 76 8.62 0.60 5.76
C LEU A 76 9.11 -0.34 6.86
N ALA A 77 10.17 -1.09 6.57
CA ALA A 77 10.93 -1.77 7.60
C ALA A 77 11.52 -0.72 8.54
N GLU A 78 11.06 -0.71 9.79
CA GLU A 78 11.67 0.11 10.82
C GLU A 78 13.11 -0.37 11.01
N THR A 79 14.09 0.47 10.66
CA THR A 79 15.50 0.17 10.85
C THR A 79 15.75 0.10 12.35
N ALA A 80 15.67 -1.12 12.89
CA ALA A 80 15.77 -1.43 14.30
C ALA A 80 17.15 -1.00 14.82
N ALA A 81 17.23 0.27 15.23
CA ALA A 81 18.40 0.88 15.82
C ALA A 81 18.75 0.04 17.05
N SER A 82 19.78 -0.79 16.91
CA SER A 82 20.13 -1.83 17.87
C SER A 82 20.73 -1.22 19.13
N SER A 83 19.87 -0.57 19.92
CA SER A 83 20.08 -0.17 21.30
C SER A 83 20.08 -1.42 22.17
N ALA A 84 21.06 -2.29 21.92
CA ALA A 84 21.33 -3.47 22.73
C ALA A 84 21.63 -2.97 24.16
N PRO A 85 20.80 -3.29 25.16
CA PRO A 85 20.96 -2.71 26.48
C PRO A 85 22.22 -3.28 27.13
N ARG A 86 23.30 -2.48 27.16
CA ARG A 86 24.56 -2.74 27.89
C ARG A 86 24.38 -2.72 29.42
N ARG A 87 23.32 -3.36 29.93
CA ARG A 87 22.90 -3.38 31.35
C ARG A 87 23.14 -4.73 32.04
N SER A 88 23.41 -5.80 31.29
CA SER A 88 23.73 -7.14 31.83
C SER A 88 24.97 -7.16 32.72
N HIS A 89 26.07 -6.56 32.28
CA HIS A 89 27.34 -6.54 33.03
C HIS A 89 27.25 -5.69 34.31
N LEU A 90 26.44 -4.62 34.32
CA LEU A 90 26.20 -3.82 35.52
C LEU A 90 25.36 -4.58 36.56
N ALA A 91 24.41 -5.41 36.15
CA ALA A 91 23.67 -6.28 37.07
C ALA A 91 24.57 -7.33 37.74
N LEU A 92 25.52 -7.90 37.01
CA LEU A 92 26.54 -8.82 37.56
C LEU A 92 27.47 -8.13 38.58
N LEU A 93 27.93 -6.92 38.27
CA LEU A 93 28.73 -6.11 39.21
C LEU A 93 27.91 -5.69 40.45
N ALA A 94 26.62 -5.38 40.29
CA ALA A 94 25.73 -5.07 41.40
C ALA A 94 25.52 -6.27 42.34
N LEU A 95 25.49 -7.51 41.82
CA LEU A 95 25.40 -8.72 42.66
C LEU A 95 26.68 -8.94 43.48
N ALA A 96 27.86 -8.70 42.90
CA ALA A 96 29.12 -8.74 43.64
C ALA A 96 29.19 -7.64 44.71
N ALA A 97 28.76 -6.42 44.39
CA ALA A 97 28.64 -5.33 45.35
C ALA A 97 27.63 -5.65 46.47
N ALA A 98 26.52 -6.31 46.15
CA ALA A 98 25.49 -6.69 47.13
C ALA A 98 26.02 -7.66 48.20
N LEU A 99 26.96 -8.55 47.88
CA LEU A 99 27.59 -9.43 48.87
C LEU A 99 28.54 -8.66 49.81
N VAL A 100 29.32 -7.73 49.28
CA VAL A 100 30.17 -6.83 50.11
C VAL A 100 29.30 -5.93 51.00
N LEU A 101 28.21 -5.39 50.44
CA LEU A 101 27.25 -4.58 51.17
C LEU A 101 26.42 -5.39 52.18
N ALA A 102 26.16 -6.68 51.97
CA ALA A 102 25.48 -7.52 52.96
C ALA A 102 26.31 -7.70 54.24
N VAL A 103 27.64 -7.86 54.10
CA VAL A 103 28.56 -7.92 55.25
C VAL A 103 28.63 -6.56 55.96
N GLY A 104 28.64 -5.45 55.21
CA GLY A 104 28.61 -4.10 55.78
C GLY A 104 27.26 -3.72 56.44
N ALA A 105 26.14 -4.13 55.85
CA ALA A 105 24.79 -3.78 56.29
C ALA A 105 24.42 -4.42 57.64
N SER A 106 25.07 -5.52 58.03
CA SER A 106 24.92 -6.09 59.38
C SER A 106 25.37 -5.14 60.49
N LEU A 107 26.12 -4.07 60.18
CA LEU A 107 26.51 -3.01 61.12
C LEU A 107 25.57 -1.79 61.09
N MET A 108 24.63 -1.71 60.14
CA MET A 108 23.78 -0.52 59.94
C MET A 108 22.32 -0.75 60.38
N LEU A 109 22.07 -1.75 61.23
CA LEU A 109 20.74 -2.13 61.72
C LEU A 109 20.14 -1.18 62.78
N LEU A 110 20.78 -0.03 63.06
CA LEU A 110 20.42 0.94 64.11
C LEU A 110 20.10 2.35 63.54
N TRP A 111 18.99 2.50 62.83
CA TRP A 111 18.06 3.64 63.03
C TRP A 111 16.70 3.39 62.30
N PRO A 112 15.59 3.99 62.78
CA PRO A 112 14.23 3.61 62.37
C PRO A 112 13.69 4.32 61.12
N ARG A 113 12.55 3.82 60.63
CA ARG A 113 11.78 4.35 59.50
C ARG A 113 10.92 5.56 59.90
N GLY A 114 10.57 6.38 58.92
CA GLY A 114 9.43 7.30 58.97
C GLY A 114 8.60 7.18 57.68
N GLU A 115 7.28 7.06 57.82
CA GLU A 115 6.32 7.01 56.69
C GLU A 115 5.71 8.39 56.42
N THR A 116 5.17 8.62 55.23
CA THR A 116 3.90 9.37 55.05
C THR A 116 3.30 9.14 53.65
N PRO A 117 1.96 9.08 53.50
CA PRO A 117 1.25 8.94 52.21
C PRO A 117 0.54 10.25 51.78
N ARG A 118 -0.10 10.30 50.59
CA ARG A 118 -1.51 10.77 50.37
C ARG A 118 -1.97 10.71 48.88
N ALA A 119 -3.28 10.49 48.68
CA ALA A 119 -4.10 10.66 47.46
C ALA A 119 -5.48 11.26 47.88
N PRO A 120 -6.54 11.51 47.04
CA PRO A 120 -6.81 11.14 45.64
C PRO A 120 -6.55 12.33 44.67
N ALA A 121 -7.34 12.84 43.70
CA ALA A 121 -8.76 12.73 43.26
C ALA A 121 -8.92 13.31 41.82
N GLU A 122 -9.98 13.12 41.01
CA GLU A 122 -11.20 12.29 41.18
C GLU A 122 -11.70 11.68 39.84
N ALA A 123 -12.81 12.15 39.23
CA ALA A 123 -13.49 11.54 38.08
C ALA A 123 -14.23 12.54 37.16
N GLY A 124 -14.61 12.12 35.94
CA GLY A 124 -15.48 12.87 35.01
C GLY A 124 -15.75 12.11 33.70
N ALA A 125 -16.97 12.17 33.16
CA ALA A 125 -17.40 11.43 31.96
C ALA A 125 -18.27 12.30 31.03
N GLY A 126 -18.26 12.01 29.72
CA GLY A 126 -19.14 12.68 28.75
C GLY A 126 -18.88 12.28 27.29
N ALA A 127 -19.97 12.01 26.55
CA ALA A 127 -20.03 11.75 25.11
C ALA A 127 -21.51 11.78 24.65
N PRO A 128 -21.84 11.79 23.35
CA PRO A 128 -21.12 12.32 22.18
C PRO A 128 -21.94 13.47 21.53
N ASN A 129 -21.60 13.92 20.31
CA ASN A 129 -22.62 14.43 19.37
C ASN A 129 -22.16 14.44 17.90
N SER A 130 -23.12 14.38 16.98
CA SER A 130 -22.91 14.18 15.53
C SER A 130 -23.10 15.46 14.71
N GLY A 131 -22.63 15.47 13.46
CA GLY A 131 -22.94 16.53 12.49
C GLY A 131 -22.78 16.09 11.04
N ASN A 132 -23.88 16.04 10.29
CA ASN A 132 -23.92 15.87 8.82
C ASN A 132 -25.20 16.48 8.24
N PRO A 133 -25.07 17.40 7.28
CA PRO A 133 -25.95 17.38 6.11
C PRO A 133 -25.19 17.70 4.80
N ALA A 134 -25.68 17.38 3.59
CA ALA A 134 -26.67 16.40 3.14
C ALA A 134 -26.62 16.32 1.60
N ALA A 135 -26.95 15.17 1.01
CA ALA A 135 -27.33 15.04 -0.40
C ALA A 135 -28.13 13.73 -0.59
N VAL A 136 -29.40 13.84 -0.98
CA VAL A 136 -30.29 12.67 -1.10
C VAL A 136 -30.40 12.25 -2.57
N ASN A 137 -29.56 11.28 -2.94
CA ASN A 137 -30.07 10.18 -3.76
C ASN A 137 -30.78 9.21 -2.78
N SER A 138 -31.76 8.42 -3.23
CA SER A 138 -32.31 7.38 -2.32
C SER A 138 -31.22 6.36 -1.99
N VAL A 139 -31.27 5.80 -0.78
CA VAL A 139 -30.25 4.81 -0.37
C VAL A 139 -30.43 3.54 -1.20
N GLU A 140 -31.69 3.20 -1.47
CA GLU A 140 -32.15 2.09 -2.28
C GLU A 140 -31.61 2.14 -3.71
N ASP A 141 -31.68 3.29 -4.39
CA ASP A 141 -31.17 3.44 -5.77
C ASP A 141 -29.64 3.28 -5.82
N VAL A 142 -28.93 3.92 -4.89
CA VAL A 142 -27.46 3.84 -4.81
C VAL A 142 -26.99 2.42 -4.44
N GLU A 143 -27.73 1.72 -3.57
CA GLU A 143 -27.45 0.33 -3.23
C GLU A 143 -27.79 -0.63 -4.38
N ASN A 144 -28.86 -0.36 -5.14
CA ASN A 144 -29.20 -1.13 -6.34
C ASN A 144 -28.13 -1.00 -7.43
N GLU A 145 -27.67 0.22 -7.73
CA GLU A 145 -26.59 0.49 -8.68
C GLU A 145 -25.28 -0.19 -8.24
N LEU A 146 -24.92 -0.06 -6.95
CA LEU A 146 -23.76 -0.71 -6.35
C LEU A 146 -23.83 -2.25 -6.48
N ARG A 147 -24.97 -2.86 -6.12
CA ARG A 147 -25.17 -4.32 -6.22
C ARG A 147 -25.09 -4.81 -7.67
N GLN A 148 -25.61 -4.06 -8.64
CA GLN A 148 -25.49 -4.41 -10.06
C GLN A 148 -24.04 -4.34 -10.54
N ALA A 149 -23.32 -3.26 -10.22
CA ALA A 149 -21.92 -3.10 -10.59
C ALA A 149 -21.03 -4.19 -9.95
N GLU A 150 -21.27 -4.53 -8.68
CA GLU A 150 -20.58 -5.60 -7.97
C GLU A 150 -20.78 -6.98 -8.64
N GLN A 151 -22.02 -7.34 -8.97
CA GLN A 151 -22.33 -8.60 -9.67
C GLN A 151 -21.58 -8.74 -11.00
N HIS A 152 -21.42 -7.64 -11.74
CA HIS A 152 -20.62 -7.65 -12.97
C HIS A 152 -19.16 -8.00 -12.69
N TYR A 153 -18.53 -7.39 -11.68
CA TYR A 153 -17.17 -7.74 -11.24
C TYR A 153 -17.07 -9.18 -10.73
N GLU A 154 -17.97 -9.65 -9.85
CA GLU A 154 -17.98 -11.03 -9.35
C GLU A 154 -18.05 -12.06 -10.48
N SER A 155 -18.89 -11.81 -11.48
CA SER A 155 -19.03 -12.70 -12.64
C SER A 155 -17.75 -12.77 -13.49
N ALA A 156 -16.99 -11.67 -13.59
CA ALA A 156 -15.72 -11.62 -14.31
C ALA A 156 -14.62 -12.33 -13.50
N ILE A 157 -14.51 -11.99 -12.22
CA ILE A 157 -13.59 -12.59 -11.24
C ILE A 157 -13.74 -14.11 -11.19
N THR A 158 -14.98 -14.63 -11.10
CA THR A 158 -15.24 -16.07 -11.02
C THR A 158 -14.73 -16.80 -12.28
N ARG A 159 -15.00 -16.25 -13.48
CA ARG A 159 -14.53 -16.81 -14.75
C ARG A 159 -13.00 -16.76 -14.87
N LEU A 160 -12.38 -15.67 -14.45
CA LEU A 160 -10.92 -15.52 -14.44
C LEU A 160 -10.25 -16.47 -13.43
N GLN A 161 -10.81 -16.65 -12.23
CA GLN A 161 -10.33 -17.63 -11.24
C GLN A 161 -10.44 -19.07 -11.77
N GLN A 162 -11.52 -19.43 -12.44
CA GLN A 162 -11.67 -20.76 -13.06
C GLN A 162 -10.59 -21.02 -14.13
N ILE A 163 -10.32 -20.04 -15.00
CA ILE A 163 -9.25 -20.13 -16.01
C ILE A 163 -7.88 -20.27 -15.34
N ALA A 164 -7.58 -19.42 -14.34
CA ALA A 164 -6.32 -19.45 -13.62
C ALA A 164 -6.07 -20.80 -12.93
N ASN A 165 -7.03 -21.25 -12.10
CA ASN A 165 -6.94 -22.51 -11.37
C ASN A 165 -6.75 -23.72 -12.31
N SER A 166 -7.40 -23.73 -13.48
CA SER A 166 -7.24 -24.80 -14.47
C SER A 166 -5.84 -24.89 -15.09
N SER A 167 -5.09 -23.78 -15.10
CA SER A 167 -3.72 -23.71 -15.62
C SER A 167 -2.65 -23.77 -14.53
N GLN A 168 -3.02 -23.56 -13.26
CA GLN A 168 -2.11 -23.57 -12.10
C GLN A 168 -1.37 -24.90 -11.91
N SER A 169 -1.96 -26.01 -12.36
CA SER A 169 -1.34 -27.35 -12.42
C SER A 169 -0.13 -27.46 -13.36
N SER A 170 0.12 -26.46 -14.21
CA SER A 170 1.29 -26.35 -15.08
C SER A 170 2.36 -25.36 -14.59
N MET A 171 2.21 -24.84 -13.36
CA MET A 171 3.15 -23.90 -12.74
C MET A 171 4.08 -24.58 -11.72
N ASP A 172 5.18 -23.90 -11.39
CA ASP A 172 6.01 -24.25 -10.23
C ASP A 172 5.19 -24.15 -8.91
N PRO A 173 5.30 -25.12 -7.97
CA PRO A 173 4.54 -25.12 -6.72
C PRO A 173 4.78 -23.92 -5.80
N GLN A 174 6.00 -23.38 -5.75
CA GLN A 174 6.34 -22.22 -4.90
C GLN A 174 5.77 -20.92 -5.48
N VAL A 175 5.78 -20.78 -6.80
CA VAL A 175 5.08 -19.68 -7.50
C VAL A 175 3.57 -19.79 -7.29
N ALA A 176 2.99 -20.98 -7.49
CA ALA A 176 1.56 -21.23 -7.32
C ALA A 176 1.06 -20.94 -5.90
N ALA A 177 1.82 -21.35 -4.87
CA ALA A 177 1.50 -21.08 -3.46
C ALA A 177 1.62 -19.59 -3.10
N THR A 178 2.55 -18.86 -3.74
CA THR A 178 2.71 -17.41 -3.54
C THR A 178 1.53 -16.64 -4.15
N LEU A 179 1.14 -17.00 -5.38
CA LEU A 179 -0.05 -16.47 -6.04
C LEU A 179 -1.33 -16.70 -5.21
N GLN A 180 -1.52 -17.93 -4.71
CA GLN A 180 -2.67 -18.29 -3.88
C GLN A 180 -2.76 -17.44 -2.61
N ARG A 181 -1.64 -17.19 -1.93
CA ARG A 181 -1.60 -16.31 -0.74
C ARG A 181 -1.98 -14.87 -1.09
N ASN A 182 -1.47 -14.34 -2.20
CA ASN A 182 -1.79 -12.98 -2.64
C ASN A 182 -3.29 -12.84 -2.99
N ALA A 183 -3.88 -13.85 -3.63
CA ALA A 183 -5.31 -13.87 -3.93
C ALA A 183 -6.17 -13.89 -2.64
N GLN A 184 -5.76 -14.67 -1.62
CA GLN A 184 -6.45 -14.71 -0.32
C GLN A 184 -6.45 -13.35 0.40
N VAL A 185 -5.38 -12.57 0.31
CA VAL A 185 -5.31 -11.21 0.90
C VAL A 185 -6.31 -10.26 0.23
N ILE A 186 -6.43 -10.31 -1.10
CA ILE A 186 -7.41 -9.49 -1.84
C ILE A 186 -8.85 -9.95 -1.55
N ASP A 187 -9.09 -11.27 -1.45
CA ASP A 187 -10.39 -11.83 -1.07
C ASP A 187 -10.83 -11.38 0.34
N GLN A 188 -9.89 -11.31 1.29
CA GLN A 188 -10.14 -10.74 2.61
C GLN A 188 -10.49 -9.25 2.54
N ALA A 189 -9.73 -8.45 1.78
CA ALA A 189 -9.99 -7.00 1.63
C ALA A 189 -11.37 -6.71 1.01
N ILE A 190 -11.83 -7.54 0.05
CA ILE A 190 -13.18 -7.48 -0.51
C ILE A 190 -14.23 -7.83 0.56
N ALA A 191 -14.03 -8.89 1.35
CA ALA A 191 -14.93 -9.29 2.42
C ALA A 191 -15.05 -8.23 3.55
N GLU A 192 -13.94 -7.58 3.91
CA GLU A 192 -13.91 -6.48 4.88
C GLU A 192 -14.61 -5.23 4.33
N SER A 193 -14.39 -4.87 3.06
CA SER A 193 -15.10 -3.77 2.39
C SER A 193 -16.61 -4.00 2.36
N ARG A 194 -17.05 -5.24 2.09
CA ARG A 194 -18.46 -5.69 2.18
C ARG A 194 -19.01 -5.70 3.61
N ALA A 195 -18.17 -5.80 4.63
CA ALA A 195 -18.60 -5.65 6.02
C ALA A 195 -18.84 -4.17 6.35
N ALA A 196 -17.88 -3.29 6.02
CA ALA A 196 -17.99 -1.85 6.22
C ALA A 196 -19.23 -1.25 5.50
N LEU A 197 -19.51 -1.71 4.27
CA LEU A 197 -20.68 -1.27 3.51
C LEU A 197 -22.03 -1.73 4.07
N ARG A 198 -22.06 -2.81 4.86
CA ARG A 198 -23.29 -3.24 5.57
C ARG A 198 -23.56 -2.42 6.83
N SER A 199 -22.53 -1.81 7.43
CA SER A 199 -22.68 -0.85 8.52
C SER A 199 -22.91 0.59 8.04
N GLU A 200 -22.31 0.99 6.92
CA GLU A 200 -22.40 2.37 6.38
C GLU A 200 -22.67 2.39 4.86
N PRO A 201 -23.87 2.01 4.38
CA PRO A 201 -24.16 1.87 2.94
C PRO A 201 -23.96 3.15 2.12
N THR A 202 -24.23 4.30 2.73
CA THR A 202 -24.12 5.62 2.08
C THR A 202 -22.66 6.09 1.94
N SER A 203 -21.72 5.50 2.67
CA SER A 203 -20.33 5.97 2.73
C SER A 203 -19.63 5.86 1.36
N ALA A 204 -19.35 7.02 0.75
CA ALA A 204 -18.63 7.07 -0.53
C ALA A 204 -17.20 6.46 -0.44
N PRO A 205 -16.41 6.65 0.65
CA PRO A 205 -15.09 6.05 0.76
C PRO A 205 -15.09 4.52 0.75
N ALA A 206 -16.04 3.86 1.44
CA ALA A 206 -16.11 2.40 1.46
C ALA A 206 -16.56 1.82 0.10
N ARG A 207 -17.47 2.52 -0.61
CA ARG A 207 -17.86 2.16 -1.98
C ARG A 207 -16.66 2.24 -2.94
N GLY A 208 -15.86 3.29 -2.84
CA GLY A 208 -14.60 3.42 -3.58
C GLY A 208 -13.60 2.31 -3.26
N ALA A 209 -13.41 1.99 -1.98
CA ALA A 209 -12.49 0.93 -1.55
C ALA A 209 -12.90 -0.46 -2.08
N LEU A 210 -14.19 -0.79 -2.06
CA LEU A 210 -14.69 -2.05 -2.63
C LEU A 210 -14.40 -2.15 -4.14
N PHE A 211 -14.69 -1.09 -4.91
CA PHE A 211 -14.44 -1.10 -6.34
C PHE A 211 -12.95 -1.22 -6.69
N GLU A 212 -12.07 -0.56 -5.95
CA GLU A 212 -10.62 -0.66 -6.21
C GLU A 212 -10.11 -2.08 -5.87
N ALA A 213 -10.56 -2.69 -4.77
CA ALA A 213 -10.22 -4.08 -4.44
C ALA A 213 -10.72 -5.09 -5.51
N LEU A 214 -11.95 -4.90 -6.01
CA LEU A 214 -12.51 -5.70 -7.11
C LEU A 214 -11.71 -5.53 -8.42
N ARG A 215 -11.33 -4.28 -8.75
CA ARG A 215 -10.50 -3.95 -9.92
C ARG A 215 -9.12 -4.60 -9.81
N GLN A 216 -8.44 -4.46 -8.67
CA GLN A 216 -7.13 -5.04 -8.41
C GLN A 216 -7.16 -6.57 -8.56
N LYS A 217 -8.22 -7.23 -8.07
CA LYS A 217 -8.41 -8.68 -8.26
C LYS A 217 -8.54 -9.07 -9.74
N VAL A 218 -9.29 -8.29 -10.54
CA VAL A 218 -9.42 -8.54 -11.99
C VAL A 218 -8.08 -8.39 -12.70
N THR A 219 -7.33 -7.31 -12.44
CA THR A 219 -5.99 -7.09 -13.04
C THR A 219 -5.02 -8.21 -12.67
N MET A 220 -4.91 -8.56 -11.37
CA MET A 220 -4.04 -9.66 -10.91
C MET A 220 -4.33 -10.97 -11.66
N LEU A 221 -5.61 -11.33 -11.83
CA LEU A 221 -5.99 -12.57 -12.52
C LEU A 221 -5.70 -12.50 -14.03
N GLN A 222 -5.90 -11.35 -14.67
CA GLN A 222 -5.57 -11.16 -16.09
C GLN A 222 -4.05 -11.26 -16.32
N ASP A 223 -3.24 -10.59 -15.50
CA ASP A 223 -1.79 -10.63 -15.58
C ASP A 223 -1.25 -12.05 -15.29
N THR A 224 -1.84 -12.76 -14.32
CA THR A 224 -1.53 -14.18 -14.07
C THR A 224 -1.79 -15.04 -15.32
N ILE A 225 -2.93 -14.86 -15.99
CA ILE A 225 -3.30 -15.62 -17.19
C ILE A 225 -2.36 -15.26 -18.36
N ALA A 226 -1.99 -13.99 -18.51
CA ALA A 226 -0.99 -13.55 -19.50
C ALA A 226 0.39 -14.17 -19.24
N LEU A 227 0.86 -14.11 -17.99
CA LEU A 227 2.12 -14.71 -17.55
C LEU A 227 2.15 -16.23 -17.79
N MET A 228 1.09 -16.95 -17.43
CA MET A 228 0.96 -18.39 -17.71
C MET A 228 0.98 -18.70 -19.22
N ASN A 229 0.38 -17.84 -20.04
CA ASN A 229 0.38 -18.00 -21.50
C ASN A 229 1.79 -17.82 -22.10
N GLU A 230 2.53 -16.80 -21.67
CA GLU A 230 3.92 -16.59 -22.14
C GLU A 230 4.89 -17.65 -21.62
N MET A 231 4.75 -18.10 -20.36
CA MET A 231 5.51 -19.25 -19.85
C MET A 231 5.21 -20.53 -20.64
N ARG A 232 3.95 -20.80 -20.99
CA ARG A 232 3.55 -21.96 -21.82
C ARG A 232 4.12 -21.92 -23.25
N LYS A 233 4.41 -20.72 -23.77
CA LYS A 233 5.10 -20.51 -25.05
C LYS A 233 6.63 -20.56 -24.94
N GLY A 234 7.19 -20.64 -23.73
CA GLY A 234 8.63 -20.49 -23.48
C GLY A 234 9.16 -19.05 -23.63
N ASN A 235 8.28 -18.05 -23.68
CA ASN A 235 8.66 -16.65 -23.91
C ASN A 235 8.98 -15.93 -22.58
N SER A 236 10.22 -16.10 -22.10
CA SER A 236 10.71 -15.44 -20.88
C SER A 236 10.71 -13.90 -20.97
N ALA A 237 10.90 -13.32 -22.16
CA ALA A 237 10.84 -11.88 -22.37
C ALA A 237 9.40 -11.34 -22.22
N GLY A 238 8.41 -12.04 -22.80
CA GLY A 238 6.99 -11.70 -22.62
C GLY A 238 6.54 -11.84 -21.17
N ALA A 239 6.98 -12.89 -20.47
CA ALA A 239 6.73 -13.08 -19.05
C ALA A 239 7.26 -11.91 -18.19
N ALA A 240 8.48 -11.44 -18.45
CA ALA A 240 9.05 -10.28 -17.77
C ALA A 240 8.31 -8.96 -18.09
N GLN A 241 7.80 -8.80 -19.31
CA GLN A 241 7.05 -7.60 -19.71
C GLN A 241 5.67 -7.52 -19.05
N VAL A 242 5.01 -8.64 -18.77
CA VAL A 242 3.77 -8.67 -17.96
C VAL A 242 4.04 -8.17 -16.54
N LEU A 243 5.09 -8.71 -15.90
CA LEU A 243 5.47 -8.36 -14.51
C LEU A 243 5.90 -6.89 -14.33
N ASN A 244 6.28 -6.19 -15.41
CA ASN A 244 6.65 -4.78 -15.40
C ASN A 244 5.48 -3.84 -15.79
N LYS A 245 4.25 -4.35 -15.78
CA LYS A 245 3.02 -3.60 -16.12
C LYS A 245 2.00 -3.54 -14.97
N SER A 246 2.16 -4.40 -13.96
CA SER A 246 1.31 -4.53 -12.77
C SER A 246 1.69 -3.56 -11.64
#